data_AF-A0A3D5JDM4-F1
#
_entry.id   AF-A0A3D5JDM4-F1
#
_cell.length_a   1.000
_cell.length_b   1.000
_cell.length_c   1.000
_cell.angle_alpha   90.00
_cell.angle_beta   90.00
_cell.angle_gamma   90.00
#
_symmetry.space_group_name_H-M   'P 1'
#
loop_
_entity.id
_entity.type
_entity.pdbx_description
1 polymer ?
#
loop_
_entity_poly.entity_id
_entity_poly.type
_entity_poly.pdbx_seq_one_letter_code
_entity_poly.pdbx_strand_id
1 'polypeptide(L)'
;MPKDRNTDSSDAGGLLFPHPEGHHLAELNIATSVADLDDPAMADFMNALDAVNAIAERSPGFVWRMKDESGNATGIKGEGDPREIYNLSVWERAEDLEFYIWNTVHRRFMHRRHQWFVPQKQAYFVMWWLPFGTVPTLEEALTRLQHLRAHGPTKEAFGWGNLEGTRL
;
A
#
# COMPACT_ATOMS: atom_id res chain seq x y z
N MET A 1 -6.66 -17.35 52.43
CA MET A 1 -5.46 -17.85 51.72
C MET A 1 -5.47 -17.26 50.32
N PRO A 2 -4.51 -16.37 50.04
CA PRO A 2 -4.35 -15.66 48.78
C PRO A 2 -3.58 -16.51 47.74
N LYS A 3 -3.69 -16.14 46.46
CA LYS A 3 -2.54 -16.21 45.55
C LYS A 3 -2.43 -14.87 44.84
N ASP A 4 -1.50 -14.08 45.35
CA ASP A 4 -0.93 -12.89 44.74
C ASP A 4 -0.08 -13.23 43.50
N ARG A 5 0.08 -12.19 42.66
CA ARG A 5 1.14 -11.91 41.67
C ARG A 5 1.07 -12.75 40.37
N ASN A 6 0.99 -12.13 39.20
CA ASN A 6 1.94 -11.12 38.73
C ASN A 6 1.29 -10.04 37.85
N THR A 7 1.48 -8.77 38.22
CA THR A 7 1.53 -7.65 37.29
C THR A 7 2.90 -7.67 36.63
N ASP A 8 3.00 -7.86 35.31
CA ASP A 8 4.01 -7.15 34.52
C ASP A 8 3.65 -7.09 33.03
N SER A 9 3.66 -5.85 32.54
CA SER A 9 3.76 -5.32 31.19
C SER A 9 3.71 -6.26 29.95
N SER A 10 2.73 -5.98 29.09
CA SER A 10 3.06 -5.51 27.74
C SER A 10 1.91 -4.63 27.24
N ASP A 11 2.09 -3.31 27.36
CA ASP A 11 1.52 -2.40 26.39
C ASP A 11 2.03 -2.89 25.02
N ALA A 12 1.17 -3.51 24.22
CA ALA A 12 1.47 -3.76 22.81
C ALA A 12 1.32 -2.43 22.03
N GLY A 13 1.87 -1.35 22.57
CA GLY A 13 2.04 -0.07 21.89
C GLY A 13 3.09 -0.26 20.82
N GLY A 14 2.68 -0.76 19.65
CA GLY A 14 3.54 -0.80 18.47
C GLY A 14 4.13 0.59 18.21
N LEU A 15 5.33 0.62 17.62
CA LEU A 15 5.96 1.89 17.23
C LEU A 15 5.00 2.66 16.31
N LEU A 16 4.62 3.85 16.75
CA LEU A 16 3.87 4.82 15.95
C LEU A 16 4.86 5.79 15.29
N PHE A 17 4.61 6.10 14.03
CA PHE A 17 5.40 7.04 13.25
C PHE A 17 4.48 8.21 12.88
N PRO A 18 4.50 9.32 13.67
CA PRO A 18 3.62 10.45 13.43
C PRO A 18 3.96 11.11 12.08
N HIS A 19 2.96 11.76 11.47
CA HIS A 19 3.11 12.51 10.24
C HIS A 19 4.03 13.72 10.45
N PRO A 20 5.25 13.73 9.89
CA PRO A 20 6.14 14.88 10.04
C PRO A 20 5.68 16.04 9.16
N GLU A 21 5.85 17.28 9.66
CA GLU A 21 5.62 18.48 8.85
C GLU A 21 6.46 18.44 7.58
N GLY A 22 5.92 18.98 6.48
CA GLY A 22 6.65 19.03 5.20
C GLY A 22 6.73 17.71 4.45
N HIS A 23 5.94 16.69 4.80
CA HIS A 23 5.95 15.38 4.15
C HIS A 23 4.57 14.94 3.69
N HIS A 24 4.52 14.21 2.58
CA HIS A 24 3.40 13.39 2.14
C HIS A 24 3.57 11.95 2.63
N LEU A 25 2.54 11.14 2.46
CA LEU A 25 2.61 9.69 2.58
C LEU A 25 2.84 9.07 1.20
N ALA A 26 3.88 8.26 1.06
CA ALA A 26 4.05 7.39 -0.09
C ALA A 26 3.69 5.95 0.29
N GLU A 27 3.12 5.20 -0.64
CA GLU A 27 2.82 3.78 -0.47
C GLU A 27 3.18 2.98 -1.72
N LEU A 28 3.62 1.74 -1.51
CA LEU A 28 3.73 0.73 -2.54
C LEU A 28 2.89 -0.48 -2.16
N ASN A 29 2.07 -0.95 -3.10
CA ASN A 29 1.37 -2.23 -3.06
C ASN A 29 1.80 -3.10 -4.25
N ILE A 30 2.18 -4.34 -3.97
CA ILE A 30 2.51 -5.34 -4.99
C ILE A 30 1.44 -6.44 -4.97
N ALA A 31 0.89 -6.74 -6.13
CA ALA A 31 -0.01 -7.87 -6.31
C ALA A 31 0.46 -8.75 -7.47
N THR A 32 0.53 -10.06 -7.25
CA THR A 32 0.84 -11.04 -8.30
C THR A 32 -0.46 -11.53 -8.92
N SER A 33 -0.67 -11.32 -10.22
CA SER A 33 -1.87 -11.80 -10.91
C SER A 33 -1.92 -13.33 -11.02
N VAL A 34 -3.13 -13.89 -11.02
CA VAL A 34 -3.35 -15.34 -11.15
C VAL A 34 -3.06 -15.86 -12.57
N ALA A 35 -3.20 -14.99 -13.57
CA ALA A 35 -2.96 -15.24 -14.99
C ALA A 35 -2.34 -13.99 -15.65
N ASP A 36 -2.00 -14.10 -16.94
CA ASP A 36 -1.56 -12.97 -17.75
C ASP A 36 -2.68 -11.91 -17.86
N LEU A 37 -2.33 -10.64 -18.07
CA LEU A 37 -3.28 -9.53 -17.99
C LEU A 37 -4.33 -9.54 -19.12
N ASP A 38 -4.05 -10.19 -20.24
CA ASP A 38 -4.96 -10.40 -21.37
C ASP A 38 -5.81 -11.68 -21.24
N ASP A 39 -5.60 -12.49 -20.21
CA ASP A 39 -6.41 -13.67 -19.93
C ASP A 39 -7.85 -13.26 -19.53
N PRO A 40 -8.89 -13.98 -20.01
CA PRO A 40 -10.28 -13.73 -19.62
C PRO A 40 -10.52 -13.68 -18.10
N ALA A 41 -9.73 -14.40 -17.30
CA ALA A 41 -9.79 -14.34 -15.84
C ALA A 41 -9.45 -12.96 -15.27
N MET A 42 -8.64 -12.16 -15.99
CA MET A 42 -8.24 -10.80 -15.60
C MET A 42 -9.14 -9.71 -16.18
N ALA A 43 -10.07 -10.04 -17.10
CA ALA A 43 -10.85 -9.05 -17.85
C ALA A 43 -11.66 -8.09 -16.95
N ASP A 44 -12.34 -8.60 -15.93
CA ASP A 44 -13.11 -7.77 -14.98
C ASP A 44 -12.22 -6.75 -14.26
N PHE A 45 -10.99 -7.15 -13.89
CA PHE A 45 -10.03 -6.27 -13.23
C PHE A 45 -9.51 -5.20 -14.20
N MET A 46 -9.07 -5.62 -15.39
CA MET A 46 -8.51 -4.71 -16.40
C MET A 46 -9.54 -3.69 -16.89
N ASN A 47 -10.79 -4.11 -17.10
CA ASN A 47 -11.88 -3.24 -17.55
C ASN A 47 -12.22 -2.12 -16.55
N ALA A 48 -11.88 -2.30 -15.27
CA ALA A 48 -12.23 -1.35 -14.23
C ALA A 48 -11.03 -0.57 -13.67
N LEU A 49 -9.81 -0.92 -14.10
CA LEU A 49 -8.56 -0.32 -13.64
C LEU A 49 -8.55 1.21 -13.85
N ASP A 50 -8.90 1.67 -15.06
CA ASP A 50 -8.93 3.10 -15.38
C ASP A 50 -9.92 3.87 -14.50
N ALA A 51 -11.10 3.29 -14.26
CA ALA A 51 -12.12 3.91 -13.41
C ALA A 51 -11.65 4.03 -11.95
N VAL A 52 -11.00 2.99 -11.43
CA VAL A 52 -10.43 2.98 -10.07
C VAL A 52 -9.32 4.03 -9.95
N ASN A 53 -8.41 4.07 -10.93
CA ASN A 53 -7.32 5.05 -10.98
C ASN A 53 -7.84 6.48 -11.08
N ALA A 54 -8.85 6.72 -11.91
CA ALA A 54 -9.47 8.03 -12.04
C ALA A 54 -10.20 8.47 -10.76
N ILE A 55 -10.72 7.54 -9.96
CA ILE A 55 -11.29 7.86 -8.64
C ILE A 55 -10.18 8.24 -7.66
N ALA A 56 -9.05 7.53 -7.65
CA ALA A 56 -7.89 7.91 -6.84
C ALA A 56 -7.47 9.35 -7.17
N GLU A 57 -7.30 9.67 -8.45
CA GLU A 57 -6.85 10.98 -8.93
C GLU A 57 -7.81 12.15 -8.62
N ARG A 58 -9.07 11.86 -8.29
CA ARG A 58 -10.06 12.87 -7.87
C ARG A 58 -10.36 12.83 -6.36
N SER A 59 -9.73 11.91 -5.63
CA SER A 59 -9.94 11.78 -4.19
C SER A 59 -9.22 12.93 -3.48
N PRO A 60 -9.79 13.45 -2.38
CA PRO A 60 -9.09 14.40 -1.51
C PRO A 60 -7.72 13.85 -1.11
N GLY A 61 -6.73 14.75 -1.03
CA GLY A 61 -5.37 14.41 -0.63
C GLY A 61 -4.58 13.57 -1.65
N PHE A 62 -5.12 13.24 -2.83
CA PHE A 62 -4.31 12.58 -3.86
C PHE A 62 -3.25 13.55 -4.41
N VAL A 63 -1.99 13.12 -4.42
CA VAL A 63 -0.86 13.93 -4.93
C VAL A 63 -0.34 13.38 -6.25
N TRP A 64 -0.05 12.07 -6.31
CA TRP A 64 0.59 11.46 -7.47
C TRP A 64 0.42 9.93 -7.48
N ARG A 65 0.53 9.32 -8.66
CA ARG A 65 0.73 7.87 -8.81
C ARG A 65 1.64 7.56 -9.99
N MET A 66 2.31 6.41 -9.91
CA MET A 66 3.12 5.88 -10.99
C MET A 66 2.23 5.50 -12.20
N LYS A 67 2.67 5.90 -13.40
CA LYS A 67 2.03 5.60 -14.69
C LYS A 67 3.12 5.37 -15.75
N ASP A 68 2.86 4.49 -16.70
CA ASP A 68 3.57 4.40 -17.97
C ASP A 68 2.86 5.25 -19.04
N GLU A 69 3.29 5.14 -20.30
CA GLU A 69 2.73 5.87 -21.44
C GLU A 69 1.23 5.58 -21.69
N SER A 70 0.72 4.43 -21.24
CA SER A 70 -0.71 4.09 -21.31
C SER A 70 -1.55 4.75 -20.22
N GLY A 71 -0.90 5.39 -19.23
CA GLY A 71 -1.57 5.96 -18.06
C GLY A 71 -1.81 4.96 -16.92
N ASN A 72 -1.38 3.71 -17.07
CA ASN A 72 -1.44 2.67 -16.04
C ASN A 72 -0.03 2.24 -15.60
N ALA A 73 0.11 1.52 -14.49
CA ALA A 73 1.41 1.01 -14.05
C ALA A 73 1.64 -0.47 -14.43
N THR A 74 0.66 -1.10 -15.12
CA THR A 74 0.66 -2.53 -15.42
C THR A 74 1.72 -2.96 -16.43
N GLY A 75 2.20 -2.04 -17.28
CA GLY A 75 3.31 -2.27 -18.20
C GLY A 75 4.68 -2.14 -17.55
N ILE A 76 4.76 -1.54 -16.35
CA ILE A 76 6.02 -1.38 -15.61
C ILE A 76 6.35 -2.70 -14.92
N LYS A 77 7.53 -3.24 -15.20
CA LYS A 77 8.02 -4.50 -14.63
C LYS A 77 9.22 -4.24 -13.73
N GLY A 78 9.23 -4.87 -12.56
CA GLY A 78 10.41 -5.00 -11.72
C GLY A 78 11.20 -6.27 -12.08
N GLU A 79 12.18 -6.60 -11.24
CA GLU A 79 13.00 -7.81 -11.41
C GLU A 79 12.33 -9.09 -10.85
N GLY A 80 11.12 -8.96 -10.29
CA GLY A 80 10.35 -10.04 -9.66
C GLY A 80 9.57 -10.92 -10.64
N ASP A 81 8.47 -11.52 -10.16
CA ASP A 81 7.56 -12.30 -11.02
C ASP A 81 6.96 -11.37 -12.09
N PRO A 82 6.98 -11.72 -13.39
CA PRO A 82 6.45 -10.88 -14.46
C PRO A 82 4.94 -10.56 -14.33
N ARG A 83 4.22 -11.32 -13.50
CA ARG A 83 2.81 -11.11 -13.15
C ARG A 83 2.62 -10.13 -11.99
N GLU A 84 3.70 -9.60 -11.42
CA GLU A 84 3.60 -8.52 -10.44
C GLU A 84 3.09 -7.24 -11.09
N ILE A 85 2.11 -6.66 -10.40
CA ILE A 85 1.57 -5.34 -10.66
C ILE A 85 1.97 -4.46 -9.48
N TYR A 86 2.63 -3.35 -9.78
CA TYR A 86 3.08 -2.37 -8.80
C TYR A 86 2.11 -1.18 -8.79
N ASN A 87 1.50 -0.91 -7.65
CA ASN A 87 0.81 0.34 -7.40
C ASN A 87 1.67 1.18 -6.47
N LEU A 88 2.13 2.33 -6.97
CA LEU A 88 2.95 3.26 -6.21
C LEU A 88 2.24 4.61 -6.27
N SER A 89 1.85 5.14 -5.12
CA SER A 89 1.09 6.38 -5.03
C SER A 89 1.53 7.26 -3.85
N VAL A 90 1.19 8.55 -3.94
CA VAL A 90 1.52 9.58 -2.96
C VAL A 90 0.25 10.33 -2.60
N TRP A 91 0.08 10.54 -1.30
CA TRP A 91 -1.09 11.14 -0.67
C TRP A 91 -0.67 12.20 0.33
N GLU A 92 -1.48 13.23 0.54
CA GLU A 92 -1.22 14.27 1.53
C GLU A 92 -1.12 13.66 2.93
N ARG A 93 -2.05 12.77 3.27
CA ARG A 93 -2.13 12.13 4.58
C ARG A 93 -2.56 10.67 4.51
N ALA A 94 -2.31 9.94 5.59
CA ALA A 94 -2.78 8.56 5.73
C ALA A 94 -4.30 8.42 5.69
N GLU A 95 -5.01 9.39 6.28
CA GLU A 95 -6.48 9.35 6.33
C GLU A 95 -7.10 9.50 4.94
N ASP A 96 -6.44 10.23 4.03
CA ASP A 96 -6.89 10.40 2.65
C ASP A 96 -6.79 9.09 1.84
N LEU A 97 -5.65 8.39 1.99
CA LEU A 97 -5.45 7.06 1.40
C LEU A 97 -6.44 6.05 2.00
N GLU A 98 -6.61 6.06 3.32
CA GLU A 98 -7.58 5.19 4.01
C GLU A 98 -9.00 5.43 3.50
N PHE A 99 -9.39 6.69 3.35
CA PHE A 99 -10.69 7.07 2.81
C PHE A 99 -10.87 6.53 1.39
N TYR A 100 -9.86 6.68 0.53
CA TYR A 100 -9.90 6.12 -0.83
C TYR A 100 -10.07 4.60 -0.83
N ILE A 101 -9.32 3.86 -0.02
CA ILE A 101 -9.36 2.39 0.02
C ILE A 101 -10.73 1.89 0.49
N TRP A 102 -11.30 2.48 1.54
CA TRP A 102 -12.47 1.91 2.22
C TRP A 102 -13.81 2.54 1.82
N ASN A 103 -13.82 3.82 1.44
CA ASN A 103 -15.07 4.55 1.16
C ASN A 103 -15.37 4.71 -0.34
N THR A 104 -14.54 4.14 -1.21
CA THR A 104 -14.77 4.18 -2.66
C THR A 104 -15.03 2.78 -3.24
N VAL A 105 -15.18 2.70 -4.57
CA VAL A 105 -15.30 1.44 -5.30
C VAL A 105 -14.11 0.50 -5.05
N HIS A 106 -12.96 1.04 -4.61
CA HIS A 106 -11.75 0.26 -4.30
C HIS A 106 -12.02 -0.86 -3.28
N ARG A 107 -12.93 -0.65 -2.33
CA ARG A 107 -13.37 -1.68 -1.37
C ARG A 107 -13.93 -2.93 -2.05
N ARG A 108 -14.62 -2.80 -3.20
CA ARG A 108 -15.16 -3.94 -3.95
C ARG A 108 -14.06 -4.81 -4.55
N PHE A 109 -12.97 -4.19 -5.00
CA PHE A 109 -11.79 -4.91 -5.50
C PHE A 109 -11.10 -5.65 -4.37
N MET A 110 -10.96 -5.02 -3.20
CA MET A 110 -10.37 -5.67 -2.02
C MET A 110 -11.16 -6.92 -1.60
N HIS A 111 -12.49 -6.91 -1.67
CA HIS A 111 -13.32 -8.09 -1.36
C HIS A 111 -13.18 -9.22 -2.39
N ARG A 112 -13.02 -8.88 -3.67
CA ARG A 112 -12.89 -9.86 -4.77
C ARG A 112 -11.45 -10.16 -5.16
N ARG A 113 -10.45 -9.61 -4.46
CA ARG A 113 -9.03 -9.67 -4.85
C ARG A 113 -8.50 -11.09 -5.08
N HIS A 114 -9.06 -12.08 -4.38
CA HIS A 114 -8.70 -13.50 -4.53
C HIS A 114 -9.05 -14.08 -5.91
N GLN A 115 -9.91 -13.42 -6.69
CA GLN A 115 -10.25 -13.82 -8.06
C GLN A 115 -9.13 -13.46 -9.05
N TRP A 116 -8.35 -12.42 -8.74
CA TRP A 116 -7.35 -11.86 -9.65
C TRP A 116 -5.93 -11.98 -9.14
N PHE A 117 -5.73 -12.12 -7.82
CA PHE A 117 -4.41 -12.06 -7.20
C PHE A 117 -4.11 -13.26 -6.31
N VAL A 118 -2.87 -13.73 -6.41
CA VAL A 118 -2.33 -14.79 -5.57
C VAL A 118 -2.16 -14.29 -4.13
N PRO A 119 -2.53 -15.08 -3.12
CA PRO A 119 -2.26 -14.75 -1.72
C PRO A 119 -0.75 -14.56 -1.46
N GLN A 120 -0.41 -13.42 -0.86
CA GLN A 120 0.97 -13.06 -0.58
C GLN A 120 1.45 -13.71 0.72
N LYS A 121 2.63 -14.33 0.68
CA LYS A 121 3.25 -15.02 1.84
C LYS A 121 4.11 -14.09 2.71
N GLN A 122 4.42 -12.91 2.20
CA GLN A 122 5.24 -11.90 2.86
C GLN A 122 4.55 -10.54 2.77
N ALA A 123 5.07 -9.53 3.46
CA ALA A 123 4.61 -8.15 3.31
C ALA A 123 4.66 -7.75 1.83
N TYR A 124 3.57 -7.24 1.31
CA TYR A 124 3.40 -6.79 -0.08
C TYR A 124 2.99 -5.32 -0.17
N PHE A 125 2.86 -4.68 0.99
CA PHE A 125 2.44 -3.30 1.15
C PHE A 125 3.42 -2.61 2.10
N VAL A 126 3.84 -1.40 1.75
CA VAL A 126 4.73 -0.57 2.57
C VAL A 126 4.36 0.89 2.41
N MET A 127 4.53 1.65 3.50
CA MET A 127 4.36 3.10 3.55
C MET A 127 5.61 3.75 4.13
N TRP A 128 5.82 5.01 3.75
CA TRP A 128 6.87 5.86 4.32
C TRP A 128 6.52 7.34 4.14
N TRP A 129 7.11 8.18 4.98
CA TRP A 129 7.01 9.63 4.84
C TRP A 129 7.92 10.14 3.72
N LEU A 130 7.37 10.91 2.80
CA LEU A 130 8.05 11.43 1.61
C LEU A 130 8.11 12.95 1.68
N PRO A 131 9.29 13.59 1.67
CA PRO A 131 9.39 15.04 1.70
C PRO A 131 8.64 15.71 0.54
N PHE A 132 7.99 16.84 0.80
CA PHE A 132 7.29 17.62 -0.22
C PHE A 132 8.18 17.94 -1.42
N GLY A 133 7.58 17.93 -2.62
CA GLY A 133 8.29 18.16 -3.88
C GLY A 133 9.11 16.97 -4.39
N THR A 134 9.12 15.85 -3.66
CA THR A 134 9.77 14.60 -4.11
C THR A 134 8.76 13.69 -4.82
N VAL A 135 9.24 12.93 -5.80
CA VAL A 135 8.48 11.86 -6.46
C VAL A 135 9.23 10.55 -6.22
N PRO A 136 8.60 9.51 -5.66
CA PRO A 136 9.28 8.26 -5.36
C PRO A 136 9.56 7.47 -6.64
N THR A 137 10.65 6.71 -6.65
CA THR A 137 10.94 5.74 -7.72
C THR A 137 10.49 4.34 -7.31
N LEU A 138 10.26 3.47 -8.31
CA LEU A 138 9.98 2.06 -8.04
C LEU A 138 11.14 1.38 -7.29
N GLU A 139 12.38 1.71 -7.65
CA GLU A 139 13.59 1.18 -6.98
C GLU A 139 13.62 1.56 -5.49
N GLU A 140 13.34 2.82 -5.15
CA GLU A 140 13.23 3.25 -3.75
C GLU A 140 12.13 2.47 -3.04
N ALA A 141 10.95 2.40 -3.64
CA ALA A 141 9.79 1.75 -3.06
C ALA A 141 10.04 0.24 -2.78
N LEU A 142 10.68 -0.45 -3.72
CA LEU A 142 11.11 -1.84 -3.55
C LEU A 142 12.15 -1.99 -2.44
N THR A 143 13.08 -1.05 -2.34
CA THR A 143 14.07 -0.99 -1.25
C THR A 143 13.39 -0.83 0.12
N ARG A 144 12.38 0.04 0.22
CA ARG A 144 11.57 0.20 1.45
C ARG A 144 10.84 -1.09 1.80
N LEU A 145 10.22 -1.75 0.82
CA LEU A 145 9.49 -3.00 1.06
C LEU A 145 10.43 -4.12 1.54
N GLN A 146 11.62 -4.23 0.94
CA GLN A 146 12.64 -5.18 1.39
C GLN A 146 13.11 -4.86 2.81
N HIS A 147 13.30 -3.57 3.15
CA HIS A 147 13.63 -3.15 4.50
C HIS A 147 12.56 -3.59 5.51
N LEU A 148 11.28 -3.34 5.21
CA LEU A 148 10.16 -3.78 6.05
C LEU A 148 10.15 -5.31 6.25
N ARG A 149 10.39 -6.09 5.19
CA ARG A 149 10.45 -7.56 5.26
C ARG A 149 11.61 -8.05 6.14
N ALA A 150 12.75 -7.38 6.09
CA ALA A 150 13.96 -7.79 6.81
C ALA A 150 13.99 -7.34 8.27
N HIS A 151 13.47 -6.16 8.57
CA HIS A 151 13.64 -5.50 9.86
C HIS A 151 12.33 -5.30 10.64
N GLY A 152 11.19 -5.58 10.03
CA GLY A 152 9.89 -5.16 10.56
C GLY A 152 9.69 -3.64 10.42
N PRO A 153 8.64 -3.07 11.03
CA PRO A 153 8.33 -1.65 10.88
C PRO A 153 9.38 -0.72 11.50
N THR A 154 9.84 0.25 10.72
CA THR A 154 10.71 1.35 11.14
C THR A 154 10.19 2.68 10.58
N LYS A 155 10.77 3.80 11.01
CA LYS A 155 10.47 5.12 10.42
C LYS A 155 10.79 5.18 8.91
N GLU A 156 11.70 4.32 8.43
CA GLU A 156 12.04 4.25 7.02
C GLU A 156 11.01 3.47 6.20
N ALA A 157 10.32 2.49 6.79
CA ALA A 157 9.36 1.63 6.11
C ALA A 157 8.39 0.99 7.11
N PHE A 158 7.09 1.24 6.96
CA PHE A 158 6.08 0.81 7.92
C PHE A 158 4.75 0.43 7.27
N GLY A 159 3.82 -0.11 8.07
CA GLY A 159 2.46 -0.44 7.65
C GLY A 159 1.40 0.35 8.42
N TRP A 160 0.13 0.05 8.15
CA TRP A 160 -1.01 0.74 8.78
C TRP A 160 -1.02 0.70 10.30
N GLY A 161 -0.57 -0.41 10.90
CA GLY A 161 -0.47 -0.57 12.36
C GLY A 161 0.55 0.36 13.03
N ASN A 162 1.27 1.18 12.28
CA ASN A 162 2.28 2.11 12.76
C ASN A 162 1.89 3.58 12.61
N LEU A 163 0.66 3.86 12.19
CA LEU A 163 0.15 5.21 12.01
C LEU A 163 -0.77 5.59 13.18
N GLU A 164 -0.65 6.82 13.67
CA GLU A 164 -1.53 7.32 14.73
C GLU A 164 -2.99 7.38 14.27
N GLY A 165 -3.92 7.02 15.15
CA GLY A 165 -5.36 7.15 14.86
C GLY A 165 -5.94 6.07 13.93
N THR A 166 -5.12 5.31 13.23
CA THR A 166 -5.56 4.21 12.36
C THR A 166 -6.07 3.03 13.18
N ARG A 167 -7.30 2.60 12.91
CA ARG A 167 -7.91 1.40 13.49
C ARG A 167 -8.29 0.46 12.34
N LEU A 168 -7.31 -0.22 11.75
CA LEU A 168 -7.61 -1.36 10.88
C LEU A 168 -7.96 -2.61 11.71
#